data_AF-A0A9E5SR39-F1
#
_entry.id   AF-A0A9E5SR39-F1
#
_cell.length_a   1.000
_cell.length_b   1.000
_cell.length_c   1.000
_cell.angle_alpha   90.00
_cell.angle_beta   90.00
_cell.angle_gamma   90.00
#
_symmetry.space_group_name_H-M   'P 1'
#
loop_
_entity.id
_entity.type
_entity.pdbx_description
1 polymer ?
#
loop_
_entity_poly.entity_id
_entity_poly.type
_entity_poly.pdbx_seq_one_letter_code
_entity_poly.pdbx_strand_id
1 'polypeptide(L)'
;MRFSDYVSIAVHQLKKNRLRTMLTVLGIMIGIASMITVISVGGGGQQMINDELLKFGINRIWLFSNDLRGPNKLLTLVDAQMLQKVRGVKDVAPSAYEKAYLSRGGTKLIADVVGTTEALFVMEQMGYLEGHGLTKKDIDYVRQVVVLSEEAKDQLFGRGTAVGNKVSINGQKFTVV
;
A
#
# COMPACT_ATOMS: atom_id res chain seq x y z
N MET A 1 -43.30 -32.09 39.17
CA MET A 1 -42.82 -32.23 37.77
C MET A 1 -41.47 -31.56 37.67
N ARG A 2 -40.46 -32.27 37.17
CA ARG A 2 -39.09 -31.74 37.05
C ARG A 2 -38.92 -31.11 35.67
N PHE A 3 -38.05 -30.11 35.54
CA PHE A 3 -37.73 -29.46 34.26
C PHE A 3 -37.35 -30.49 33.16
N SER A 4 -36.70 -31.59 33.56
CA SER A 4 -36.38 -32.73 32.69
C SER A 4 -37.60 -33.35 32.01
N ASP A 5 -38.76 -33.38 32.67
CA ASP A 5 -39.97 -33.98 32.13
C ASP A 5 -40.53 -33.12 30.99
N TYR A 6 -40.49 -31.79 31.13
CA TYR A 6 -40.92 -30.84 30.10
C TYR A 6 -40.02 -30.90 28.84
N VAL A 7 -38.71 -31.01 29.02
CA VAL A 7 -37.77 -31.16 27.89
C VAL A 7 -38.02 -32.49 27.15
N SER A 8 -38.23 -33.58 27.88
CA SER A 8 -38.54 -34.89 27.29
C SER A 8 -39.83 -34.86 26.46
N ILE A 9 -40.89 -34.26 26.99
CA ILE A 9 -42.17 -34.08 26.29
C ILE A 9 -41.99 -33.21 25.04
N ALA A 10 -41.26 -32.09 25.13
CA ALA A 10 -41.01 -31.21 23.99
C ALA A 10 -40.24 -31.93 22.86
N VAL A 11 -39.17 -32.67 23.18
CA VAL A 11 -38.39 -33.44 22.21
C VAL A 11 -39.25 -34.51 21.52
N HIS A 12 -40.12 -35.20 22.27
CA HIS A 12 -41.04 -36.18 21.70
C HIS A 12 -42.00 -35.53 20.69
N GLN A 13 -42.55 -34.36 21.02
CA GLN A 13 -43.47 -33.62 20.14
C GLN A 13 -42.78 -33.09 18.87
N LEU A 14 -41.54 -32.62 18.98
CA LEU A 14 -40.73 -32.21 17.82
C LEU A 14 -40.43 -33.40 16.89
N LYS A 15 -40.11 -34.57 17.46
CA LYS A 15 -39.88 -35.83 16.70
C LYS A 15 -41.14 -36.37 16.02
N LYS A 16 -42.34 -36.10 16.58
CA LYS A 16 -43.63 -36.49 15.98
C LYS A 16 -43.98 -35.61 14.77
N ASN A 17 -43.69 -34.30 14.85
CA ASN A 17 -43.95 -33.33 13.78
C ASN A 17 -42.68 -32.94 13.01
N ARG A 18 -41.99 -33.93 12.42
CA ARG A 18 -40.66 -33.73 11.83
C ARG A 18 -40.63 -32.68 10.71
N LEU A 19 -41.57 -32.72 9.77
CA LEU A 19 -41.62 -31.79 8.63
C LEU A 19 -41.80 -30.34 9.08
N ARG A 20 -42.76 -30.10 9.98
CA ARG A 20 -43.04 -28.75 10.52
C ARG A 20 -41.84 -28.21 11.30
N THR A 21 -41.23 -29.06 12.14
CA THR A 21 -40.04 -28.69 12.92
C THR A 21 -38.86 -28.38 12.00
N MET A 22 -38.64 -29.18 10.96
CA MET A 22 -37.57 -28.95 9.99
C MET A 22 -37.75 -27.63 9.23
N LEU A 23 -38.96 -27.36 8.71
CA LEU A 23 -39.24 -26.16 7.93
C LEU A 23 -39.11 -24.87 8.76
N THR A 24 -39.58 -24.89 10.01
CA THR A 24 -39.49 -23.73 10.92
C THR A 24 -38.05 -23.44 11.33
N VAL A 25 -37.29 -24.48 11.68
CA VAL A 25 -35.87 -24.35 12.03
C VAL A 25 -35.06 -23.90 10.81
N LEU A 26 -35.35 -24.44 9.62
CA LEU A 26 -34.68 -24.03 8.37
C LEU A 26 -34.95 -22.56 8.05
N GLY A 27 -36.19 -22.08 8.21
CA GLY A 27 -36.54 -20.68 8.00
C GLY A 27 -35.78 -19.74 8.94
N ILE A 28 -35.67 -20.10 10.22
CA ILE A 28 -34.89 -19.34 11.21
C ILE A 28 -33.40 -19.34 10.85
N MET A 29 -32.85 -20.50 10.46
CA MET A 29 -31.44 -20.61 10.06
C MET A 29 -31.12 -19.74 8.85
N ILE A 30 -31.93 -19.80 7.80
CA ILE A 30 -31.72 -19.00 6.58
C ILE A 30 -31.85 -17.50 6.90
N GLY A 31 -32.82 -17.10 7.74
CA GLY A 31 -33.01 -15.71 8.14
C GLY A 31 -31.83 -15.15 8.93
N ILE A 32 -31.30 -15.91 9.90
CA ILE A 32 -30.13 -15.48 10.67
C ILE A 32 -28.88 -15.49 9.79
N ALA A 33 -28.72 -16.50 8.93
CA ALA A 33 -27.58 -16.60 8.01
C ALA A 33 -27.54 -15.42 7.02
N SER A 34 -28.68 -15.04 6.43
CA SER A 34 -28.73 -13.90 5.51
C SER A 34 -28.41 -12.58 6.22
N MET A 35 -28.93 -12.38 7.44
CA MET A 35 -28.63 -11.20 8.25
C MET A 35 -27.14 -11.09 8.59
N ILE A 36 -26.54 -12.18 9.08
CA ILE A 36 -25.10 -12.20 9.41
C ILE A 36 -24.27 -11.94 8.15
N THR A 37 -24.65 -12.53 7.02
CA THR A 37 -23.94 -12.34 5.74
C THR A 37 -23.94 -10.88 5.32
N VAL A 38 -25.10 -10.21 5.34
CA VAL A 38 -25.21 -8.79 4.96
C VAL A 38 -24.38 -7.90 5.88
N ILE A 39 -24.42 -8.13 7.20
CA ILE A 39 -23.64 -7.34 8.17
C ILE A 39 -22.14 -7.57 7.96
N SER A 40 -21.73 -8.81 7.74
CA SER A 40 -20.32 -9.17 7.57
C SER A 40 -19.75 -8.62 6.27
N VAL A 41 -20.51 -8.72 5.18
CA VAL A 41 -20.13 -8.16 3.87
C VAL A 41 -20.12 -6.63 3.92
N GLY A 42 -21.11 -6.02 4.57
CA GLY A 42 -21.17 -4.56 4.73
C GLY A 42 -19.99 -4.02 5.53
N GLY A 43 -19.72 -4.59 6.71
CA GLY A 43 -18.59 -4.21 7.55
C GLY A 43 -17.24 -4.49 6.91
N GLY A 44 -17.07 -5.67 6.29
CA GLY A 44 -15.85 -6.05 5.58
C GLY A 44 -15.56 -5.17 4.37
N GLY A 45 -16.60 -4.83 3.59
CA GLY A 45 -16.48 -3.92 2.46
C GLY A 45 -16.10 -2.51 2.90
N GLN A 46 -16.70 -2.00 3.98
CA GLN A 46 -16.33 -0.71 4.54
C GLN A 46 -14.88 -0.68 5.03
N GLN A 47 -14.42 -1.73 5.72
CA GLN A 47 -13.03 -1.84 6.16
C GLN A 47 -12.07 -1.88 4.97
N MET A 48 -12.37 -2.67 3.94
CA MET A 48 -11.55 -2.74 2.72
C MET A 48 -11.42 -1.37 2.04
N ILE A 49 -12.52 -0.62 1.92
CA ILE A 49 -12.50 0.74 1.37
C ILE A 49 -11.66 1.67 2.24
N ASN A 50 -11.81 1.61 3.57
CA ASN A 50 -11.01 2.41 4.48
C ASN A 50 -9.52 2.10 4.38
N ASP A 51 -9.15 0.82 4.33
CA ASP A 51 -7.75 0.39 4.18
C ASP A 51 -7.16 0.87 2.85
N GLU A 52 -7.94 0.79 1.77
CA GLU A 52 -7.51 1.29 0.47
C GLU A 52 -7.35 2.82 0.46
N LEU A 53 -8.30 3.55 1.05
CA LEU A 53 -8.19 5.01 1.23
C LEU A 53 -6.98 5.39 2.08
N LEU A 54 -6.67 4.62 3.13
CA LEU A 54 -5.49 4.84 3.96
C LEU A 54 -4.19 4.64 3.17
N LYS A 55 -4.11 3.67 2.25
CA LYS A 55 -2.96 3.50 1.34
C LYS A 55 -2.77 4.69 0.41
N PHE A 56 -3.87 5.31 -0.06
CA PHE A 56 -3.79 6.57 -0.80
C PHE A 56 -3.23 7.73 0.04
N GLY A 57 -3.04 7.54 1.35
CA GLY A 57 -2.47 8.54 2.25
C GLY A 57 -3.36 9.76 2.31
N ILE A 58 -4.54 9.61 2.95
CA ILE A 58 -5.58 10.65 3.12
C ILE A 58 -5.02 11.96 3.70
N ASN A 59 -3.84 11.93 4.30
CA ASN A 59 -3.16 13.08 4.88
C ASN A 59 -1.95 13.58 4.04
N ARG A 60 -2.06 13.59 2.71
CA ARG A 60 -1.03 14.14 1.81
C ARG A 60 -1.61 15.17 0.85
N ILE A 61 -0.78 16.13 0.45
CA ILE A 61 -1.10 17.11 -0.58
C ILE A 61 0.01 17.08 -1.63
N TRP A 62 -0.36 16.85 -2.88
CA TRP A 62 0.56 16.98 -4.00
C TRP A 62 0.62 18.45 -4.43
N LEU A 63 1.82 19.02 -4.39
CA LEU A 63 2.09 20.36 -4.90
C LEU A 63 2.79 20.23 -6.25
N PHE A 64 2.12 20.69 -7.30
CA PHE A 64 2.69 20.80 -8.63
C PHE A 64 2.82 22.29 -8.98
N SER A 65 3.90 22.64 -9.68
CA SER A 65 3.96 23.97 -10.28
C SER A 65 3.00 24.04 -11.46
N ASN A 66 2.12 25.04 -11.47
CA ASN A 66 1.07 25.20 -12.47
C ASN A 66 1.59 25.72 -13.82
N ASP A 67 2.89 26.02 -13.94
CA ASP A 67 3.44 26.65 -15.14
C ASP A 67 4.80 26.03 -15.51
N LEU A 68 4.78 25.03 -16.39
CA LEU A 68 5.96 24.40 -16.97
C LEU A 68 6.62 25.24 -18.07
N ARG A 69 6.02 26.38 -18.47
CA ARG A 69 6.46 27.20 -19.61
C ARG A 69 6.91 28.61 -19.23
N GLY A 70 6.67 29.04 -17.98
CA GLY A 70 7.17 30.30 -17.45
C GLY A 70 8.63 30.21 -16.98
N PRO A 71 9.45 31.26 -17.16
CA PRO A 71 10.90 31.22 -16.88
C PRO A 71 11.28 31.08 -15.39
N ASN A 72 10.34 30.99 -14.44
CA ASN A 72 10.68 31.30 -13.06
C ASN A 72 9.93 30.64 -11.90
N LYS A 73 9.23 29.50 -12.04
CA LYS A 73 8.65 28.83 -10.87
C LYS A 73 8.71 27.31 -10.93
N LEU A 74 9.92 26.74 -10.93
CA LEU A 74 10.09 25.36 -10.47
C LEU A 74 10.10 25.36 -8.94
N LEU A 75 9.49 24.36 -8.32
CA LEU A 75 9.60 24.16 -6.88
C LEU A 75 11.05 23.90 -6.52
N THR A 76 11.59 24.64 -5.56
CA THR A 76 12.98 24.50 -5.11
C THR A 76 13.05 23.69 -3.82
N LEU A 77 14.24 23.20 -3.50
CA LEU A 77 14.49 22.54 -2.20
C LEU A 77 14.28 23.50 -1.02
N VAL A 78 14.47 24.82 -1.23
CA VAL A 78 14.19 25.84 -0.21
C VAL A 78 12.70 25.89 0.11
N ASP A 79 11.82 25.78 -0.89
CA ASP A 79 10.38 25.74 -0.69
C ASP A 79 9.97 24.53 0.17
N ALA A 80 10.57 23.37 -0.09
CA ALA A 80 10.34 22.16 0.71
C ALA A 80 10.75 22.35 2.19
N GLN A 81 11.91 22.98 2.44
CA GLN A 81 12.36 23.29 3.79
C GLN A 81 11.45 24.30 4.51
N MET A 82 10.88 25.25 3.78
CA MET A 82 9.92 26.22 4.34
C MET A 82 8.58 25.56 4.67
N LEU A 83 8.10 24.67 3.79
CA LEU A 83 6.88 23.88 4.04
C LEU A 83 7.00 22.98 5.26
N GLN A 84 8.18 22.42 5.53
CA GLN A 84 8.41 21.60 6.71
C GLN A 84 8.28 22.37 8.03
N LYS A 85 8.38 23.71 8.00
CA LYS A 85 8.20 24.57 9.19
C LYS A 85 6.74 24.97 9.43
N VAL A 86 5.83 24.66 8.50
CA VAL A 86 4.42 25.01 8.62
C VAL A 86 3.75 24.11 9.66
N ARG A 87 3.00 24.71 10.59
CA ARG A 87 2.31 23.98 11.64
C ARG A 87 1.30 22.99 11.04
N GLY A 88 1.41 21.72 11.41
CA GLY A 88 0.54 20.65 10.92
C GLY A 88 1.13 19.84 9.76
N VAL A 89 2.25 20.29 9.17
CA VAL A 89 3.02 19.49 8.22
C VAL A 89 3.97 18.58 9.00
N LYS A 90 3.83 17.26 8.83
CA LYS A 90 4.69 16.28 9.49
C LYS A 90 5.99 16.07 8.71
N ASP A 91 5.86 15.79 7.42
CA ASP A 91 6.97 15.47 6.51
C ASP A 91 6.71 16.11 5.15
N VAL A 92 7.80 16.40 4.43
CA VAL A 92 7.78 16.93 3.06
C VAL A 92 8.78 16.14 2.23
N ALA A 93 8.29 15.48 1.17
CA ALA A 93 9.13 14.76 0.23
C ALA A 93 9.24 15.55 -1.08
N PRO A 94 10.35 16.26 -1.34
CA PRO A 94 10.59 16.83 -2.66
C PRO A 94 10.80 15.68 -3.65
N SER A 95 10.16 15.77 -4.80
CA SER A 95 10.19 14.71 -5.81
C SER A 95 10.36 15.29 -7.21
N ALA A 96 11.32 14.73 -7.95
CA ALA A 96 11.52 14.99 -9.38
C ALA A 96 11.22 13.70 -10.16
N TYR A 97 10.34 13.78 -11.16
CA TYR A 97 9.92 12.65 -11.96
C TYR A 97 10.53 12.75 -13.36
N GLU A 98 11.22 11.70 -13.79
CA GLU A 98 11.80 11.63 -15.13
C GLU A 98 11.70 10.20 -15.68
N LYS A 99 11.42 10.06 -16.98
CA LYS A 99 11.57 8.79 -17.69
C LYS A 99 13.03 8.58 -18.06
N ALA A 100 13.65 7.52 -17.56
CA ALA A 100 15.07 7.24 -17.80
C ALA A 100 15.30 5.83 -18.33
N TYR A 101 16.41 5.67 -19.06
CA TYR A 101 16.88 4.36 -19.49
C TYR A 101 17.68 3.71 -18.37
N LEU A 102 17.17 2.60 -17.84
CA LEU A 102 17.89 1.73 -16.93
C LEU A 102 18.61 0.67 -17.75
N SER A 103 19.89 0.45 -17.45
CA SER A 103 20.72 -0.52 -18.15
C SER A 103 21.67 -1.23 -17.22
N ARG A 104 21.87 -2.52 -17.48
CA ARG A 104 22.85 -3.36 -16.79
C ARG A 104 23.33 -4.43 -17.76
N GLY A 105 24.64 -4.49 -17.99
CA GLY A 105 25.21 -5.42 -18.98
C GLY A 105 24.61 -5.19 -20.36
N GLY A 106 23.94 -6.23 -20.90
CA GLY A 106 23.23 -6.18 -22.19
C GLY A 106 21.74 -5.84 -22.11
N THR A 107 21.15 -5.77 -20.92
CA THR A 107 19.71 -5.52 -20.74
C THR A 107 19.45 -4.02 -20.60
N LYS A 108 18.42 -3.52 -21.29
CA LYS A 108 17.94 -2.13 -21.22
C LYS A 108 16.43 -2.09 -21.09
N LEU A 109 15.93 -1.20 -20.24
CA LEU A 109 14.51 -0.92 -20.08
C LEU A 109 14.29 0.58 -19.84
N ILE A 110 13.09 1.05 -20.12
CA ILE A 110 12.65 2.41 -19.80
C ILE A 110 11.80 2.31 -18.53
N ALA A 111 12.13 3.09 -17.51
CA ALA A 111 11.32 3.19 -16.30
C ALA A 111 11.16 4.65 -15.85
N ASP A 112 10.12 4.88 -15.07
CA ASP A 112 9.94 6.13 -14.35
C ASP A 112 10.89 6.15 -13.15
N VAL A 113 11.76 7.16 -13.10
CA VAL A 113 12.73 7.39 -12.03
C VAL A 113 12.24 8.57 -11.22
N VAL A 114 12.22 8.38 -9.90
CA VAL A 114 11.82 9.41 -8.93
C VAL A 114 13.03 9.78 -8.09
N GLY A 115 13.53 11.00 -8.29
CA GLY A 115 14.53 11.60 -7.42
C GLY A 115 13.85 12.18 -6.19
N THR A 116 14.15 11.64 -5.02
CA THR A 116 13.51 12.06 -3.76
C THR A 116 14.42 11.85 -2.54
N THR A 117 13.89 12.13 -1.35
CA THR A 117 14.53 11.93 -0.04
C THR A 117 13.98 10.71 0.68
N GLU A 118 14.54 10.36 1.84
CA GLU A 118 14.04 9.30 2.72
C GLU A 118 12.56 9.49 3.12
N ALA A 119 12.10 10.74 3.16
CA ALA A 119 10.75 11.10 3.59
C ALA A 119 9.66 10.44 2.73
N LEU A 120 9.90 10.23 1.43
CA LEU A 120 8.89 9.62 0.55
C LEU A 120 8.53 8.21 1.03
N PHE A 121 9.52 7.39 1.37
CA PHE A 121 9.28 6.01 1.77
C PHE A 121 8.51 5.93 3.09
N VAL A 122 8.78 6.86 4.02
CA VAL A 122 8.05 6.97 5.29
C VAL A 122 6.62 7.43 5.06
N MET A 123 6.41 8.44 4.20
CA MET A 123 5.10 8.97 3.86
C MET A 123 4.21 7.95 3.13
N GLU A 124 4.80 7.16 2.24
CA GLU A 124 4.14 6.12 1.45
C GLU A 124 4.04 4.76 2.19
N GLN A 125 4.64 4.66 3.39
CA GLN A 125 4.75 3.41 4.15
C GLN A 125 5.29 2.26 3.30
N MET A 126 6.25 2.55 2.43
CA MET A 126 6.83 1.58 1.52
C MET A 126 7.64 0.55 2.32
N GLY A 127 7.25 -0.72 2.19
CA GLY A 127 8.05 -1.85 2.66
C GLY A 127 9.17 -2.19 1.67
N TYR A 128 10.26 -2.76 2.19
CA TYR A 128 11.38 -3.26 1.39
C TYR A 128 11.39 -4.78 1.45
N LEU A 129 11.49 -5.43 0.28
CA LEU A 129 11.65 -6.89 0.19
C LEU A 129 13.08 -7.30 0.56
N GLU A 130 14.06 -6.54 0.08
CA GLU A 130 15.49 -6.70 0.32
C GLU A 130 16.12 -5.32 0.55
N GLY A 131 17.22 -5.28 1.30
CA GLY A 131 18.01 -4.05 1.45
C GLY A 131 17.35 -2.98 2.33
N HIS A 132 17.52 -1.71 1.96
CA HIS A 132 16.97 -0.56 2.68
C HIS A 132 16.64 0.60 1.75
N GLY A 133 15.75 1.49 2.20
CA GLY A 133 15.45 2.73 1.49
C GLY A 133 16.59 3.75 1.49
N LEU A 134 16.35 4.90 0.86
CA LEU A 134 17.26 6.03 0.94
C LEU A 134 17.42 6.47 2.40
N THR A 135 18.65 6.70 2.85
CA THR A 135 18.94 7.21 4.19
C THR A 135 19.35 8.68 4.13
N LYS A 136 19.13 9.44 5.21
CA LYS A 136 19.55 10.84 5.29
C LYS A 136 21.02 11.07 4.91
N LYS A 137 21.91 10.13 5.26
CA LYS A 137 23.33 10.17 4.88
C LYS A 137 23.53 10.08 3.37
N ASP A 138 22.69 9.31 2.66
CA ASP A 138 22.77 9.21 1.21
C ASP A 138 22.39 10.53 0.55
N ILE A 139 21.42 11.26 1.11
CA ILE A 139 21.06 12.61 0.67
C ILE A 139 22.20 13.59 1.00
N ASP A 140 22.67 13.63 2.26
CA ASP A 140 23.69 14.58 2.73
C ASP A 140 25.02 14.46 1.97
N TYR A 141 25.42 13.23 1.60
CA TYR A 141 26.64 12.96 0.85
C TYR A 141 26.43 12.82 -0.66
N VAL A 142 25.21 13.07 -1.17
CA VAL A 142 24.86 12.96 -2.59
C VAL A 142 25.31 11.62 -3.18
N ARG A 143 25.01 10.53 -2.47
CA ARG A 143 25.42 9.19 -2.90
C ARG A 143 24.60 8.74 -4.09
N GLN A 144 25.27 8.11 -5.05
CA GLN A 144 24.62 7.50 -6.20
C GLN A 144 24.04 6.14 -5.81
N VAL A 145 22.92 6.16 -5.10
CA VAL A 145 22.15 4.98 -4.69
C VAL A 145 20.75 4.99 -5.30
N VAL A 146 20.17 3.81 -5.49
CA VAL A 146 18.82 3.66 -6.06
C VAL A 146 18.08 2.50 -5.42
N VAL A 147 16.79 2.67 -5.19
CA VAL A 147 15.88 1.58 -4.81
C VAL A 147 15.13 1.15 -6.07
N LEU A 148 15.07 -0.16 -6.32
CA LEU A 148 14.39 -0.70 -7.50
C LEU A 148 13.01 -1.26 -7.13
N SER A 149 12.05 -1.13 -8.04
CA SER A 149 10.82 -1.92 -7.97
C SER A 149 11.13 -3.40 -8.21
N GLU A 150 10.26 -4.29 -7.72
CA GLU A 150 10.36 -5.74 -7.93
C GLU A 150 10.47 -6.08 -9.43
N GLU A 151 9.63 -5.44 -10.26
CA GLU A 151 9.64 -5.63 -11.70
C GLU A 151 10.97 -5.18 -12.35
N ALA A 152 11.49 -4.00 -11.98
CA ALA A 152 12.76 -3.52 -12.52
C ALA A 152 13.93 -4.41 -12.07
N LYS A 153 13.89 -4.90 -10.82
CA LYS A 153 14.87 -5.87 -10.32
C LYS A 153 14.81 -7.15 -11.13
N ASP A 154 13.64 -7.71 -11.38
CA ASP A 154 13.50 -8.99 -12.08
C ASP A 154 13.93 -8.88 -13.55
N GLN A 155 13.64 -7.77 -14.22
CA GLN A 155 14.09 -7.56 -15.59
C GLN A 155 15.62 -7.36 -15.69
N LEU A 156 16.24 -6.65 -14.75
CA LEU A 156 17.67 -6.31 -14.80
C LEU A 156 18.58 -7.36 -14.14
N PHE A 157 18.07 -8.10 -13.15
CA PHE A 157 18.82 -9.05 -12.32
C PHE A 157 18.30 -10.49 -12.41
N GLY A 158 17.10 -10.70 -12.95
CA GLY A 158 16.45 -12.02 -12.94
C GLY A 158 16.33 -12.54 -11.51
N ARG A 159 16.77 -13.79 -11.30
CA ARG A 159 16.82 -14.42 -9.98
C ARG A 159 18.05 -14.05 -9.14
N GLY A 160 18.93 -13.18 -9.62
CA GLY A 160 20.14 -12.77 -8.90
C GLY A 160 19.87 -11.68 -7.85
N THR A 161 20.82 -11.50 -6.94
CA THR A 161 20.80 -10.44 -5.91
C THR A 161 21.02 -9.07 -6.57
N ALA A 162 20.11 -8.12 -6.29
CA ALA A 162 20.23 -6.75 -6.80
C ALA A 162 20.98 -5.83 -5.84
N VAL A 163 20.73 -5.94 -4.53
CA VAL A 163 21.35 -5.11 -3.48
C VAL A 163 22.88 -5.18 -3.54
N GLY A 164 23.53 -4.02 -3.47
CA GLY A 164 24.99 -3.86 -3.54
C GLY A 164 25.57 -3.87 -4.96
N ASN A 165 24.80 -4.25 -5.97
CA ASN A 165 25.24 -4.20 -7.37
C ASN A 165 24.93 -2.85 -8.02
N LYS A 166 25.56 -2.59 -9.17
CA LYS A 166 25.38 -1.34 -9.91
C LYS A 166 24.40 -1.47 -11.07
N VAL A 167 23.59 -0.44 -11.25
CA VAL A 167 22.73 -0.19 -12.42
C VAL A 167 23.08 1.16 -13.03
N SER A 168 22.96 1.29 -14.34
CA SER A 168 23.18 2.55 -15.04
C SER A 168 21.84 3.20 -15.37
N ILE A 169 21.66 4.46 -14.97
CA ILE A 169 20.49 5.29 -15.24
C ILE A 169 20.96 6.46 -16.12
N ASN A 170 20.47 6.55 -17.35
CA ASN A 170 20.92 7.55 -18.35
C ASN A 170 22.46 7.64 -18.49
N GLY A 171 23.16 6.51 -18.32
CA GLY A 171 24.63 6.43 -18.44
C GLY A 171 25.39 6.66 -17.13
N GLN A 172 24.75 7.10 -16.05
CA GLN A 172 25.36 7.26 -14.73
C GLN A 172 25.14 6.02 -13.87
N LYS A 173 26.15 5.62 -13.09
CA LYS A 173 26.11 4.40 -12.28
C LYS A 173 25.57 4.68 -10.89
N PHE A 174 24.54 3.93 -10.49
CA PHE A 174 23.95 3.93 -9.16
C PHE A 174 24.12 2.55 -8.52
N THR A 175 24.31 2.52 -7.21
CA THR A 175 24.36 1.29 -6.42
C THR A 175 22.97 0.97 -5.90
N VAL A 176 22.49 -0.24 -6.11
CA VAL A 176 21.19 -0.67 -5.59
C VAL A 176 21.31 -0.86 -4.09
N VAL A 177 20.39 -0.25 -3.33
CA VAL A 177 20.30 -0.36 -1.87
C VAL A 177 19.01 -1.05 -1.44
#